data_AF-A0A3B3HY20-F1
#
_entry.id   AF-A0A3B3HY20-F1
#
_cell.length_a   1.000
_cell.length_b   1.000
_cell.length_c   1.000
_cell.angle_alpha   90.00
_cell.angle_beta   90.00
_cell.angle_gamma   90.00
#
_symmetry.space_group_name_H-M   'P 1'
#
loop_
_entity.id
_entity.type
_entity.pdbx_description
1 polymer ?
#
loop_
_entity_poly.entity_id
_entity_poly.type
_entity_poly.pdbx_seq_one_letter_code
_entity_poly.pdbx_strand_id
1 'polypeptide(L)'
;SQPCGVCQWFGPGSIDGQVQFSQAVPQGPTTIQVSLKNLASIAGGYHVHVLPLKPGSASPCSNADILGHFNPLAWNVSNSPSPGVGTVDQYEVGDISGKFGMLTLKDIYEGVHEDPSMPLTGPYSIVGRTISVGCKVLHSYIQCVKGLKKLEISDNCSGIHLY
;
A
#
# COMPACT_ATOMS: atom_id res chain seq x y z
N SER A 1 8.72 -14.14 -18.52
CA SER A 1 8.85 -12.99 -17.61
C SER A 1 7.83 -11.94 -18.03
N GLN A 2 6.82 -11.64 -17.21
CA GLN A 2 5.88 -10.56 -17.55
C GLN A 2 6.59 -9.21 -17.41
N PRO A 3 6.51 -8.31 -18.41
CA PRO A 3 7.15 -7.00 -18.34
C PRO A 3 6.52 -6.15 -17.23
N CYS A 4 7.37 -5.46 -16.46
CA CYS A 4 7.05 -4.63 -15.30
C CYS A 4 6.38 -3.29 -15.70
N GLY A 5 5.32 -3.33 -16.49
CA GLY A 5 4.63 -2.14 -17.02
C GLY A 5 3.21 -1.91 -16.48
N VAL A 6 2.52 -2.95 -16.01
CA VAL A 6 1.17 -2.83 -15.44
C VAL A 6 1.08 -3.79 -14.26
N CYS A 7 0.87 -3.26 -13.06
CA CYS A 7 0.56 -4.09 -11.91
C CYS A 7 -0.89 -4.56 -12.02
N GLN A 8 -1.09 -5.88 -12.09
CA GLN A 8 -2.41 -6.48 -12.16
C GLN A 8 -3.02 -6.54 -10.76
N TRP A 9 -4.25 -6.04 -10.62
CA TRP A 9 -5.08 -6.25 -9.44
C TRP A 9 -5.64 -7.68 -9.45
N PHE A 10 -5.61 -8.33 -8.29
CA PHE A 10 -6.16 -9.66 -8.04
C PHE A 10 -7.36 -9.56 -7.11
N GLY A 11 -8.21 -10.58 -7.11
CA GLY A 11 -9.45 -10.59 -6.34
C GLY A 11 -10.64 -10.17 -7.18
N PRO A 12 -11.85 -10.31 -6.63
CA PRO A 12 -13.04 -9.91 -7.35
C PRO A 12 -13.08 -8.36 -7.42
N GLY A 13 -13.44 -7.81 -8.58
CA GLY A 13 -13.61 -6.37 -8.78
C GLY A 13 -12.98 -5.88 -10.08
N SER A 14 -12.92 -4.56 -10.24
CA SER A 14 -12.43 -3.91 -11.45
C SER A 14 -11.57 -2.68 -11.16
N ILE A 15 -10.94 -2.63 -9.98
CA ILE A 15 -10.08 -1.48 -9.63
C ILE A 15 -8.96 -1.42 -10.65
N ASP A 16 -8.72 -0.20 -11.13
CA ASP A 16 -7.63 0.11 -12.04
C ASP A 16 -6.79 1.25 -11.49
N GLY A 17 -5.54 1.32 -11.95
CA GLY A 17 -4.54 2.28 -11.50
C GLY A 17 -3.52 1.68 -10.54
N GLN A 18 -2.88 2.54 -9.76
CA GLN A 18 -1.64 2.24 -9.05
C GLN A 18 -1.51 2.99 -7.72
N VAL A 19 -0.76 2.38 -6.82
CA VAL A 19 -0.21 3.02 -5.62
C VAL A 19 1.31 2.89 -5.70
N GLN A 20 1.99 4.03 -5.81
CA GLN A 20 3.45 4.09 -5.97
C GLN A 20 4.09 4.71 -4.73
N PHE A 21 5.27 4.18 -4.36
CA PHE A 21 6.05 4.64 -3.22
C PHE A 21 7.43 5.07 -3.68
N SER A 22 7.86 6.27 -3.31
CA SER A 22 9.22 6.75 -3.54
C SER A 22 9.81 7.39 -2.28
N GLN A 23 11.13 7.49 -2.24
CA GLN A 23 11.87 8.27 -1.26
C GLN A 23 12.91 9.07 -2.05
N ALA A 24 12.91 10.39 -1.91
CA ALA A 24 13.87 11.26 -2.60
C ALA A 24 15.31 11.06 -2.09
N VAL A 25 15.44 10.65 -0.83
CA VAL A 25 16.72 10.37 -0.16
C VAL A 25 16.63 9.09 0.69
N PRO A 26 17.73 8.35 0.91
CA PRO A 26 17.73 7.20 1.80
C PRO A 26 17.18 7.58 3.18
N GLN A 27 16.25 6.76 3.70
CA GLN A 27 15.62 6.95 5.02
C GLN A 27 14.83 8.27 5.18
N GLY A 28 14.59 9.02 4.10
CA GLY A 28 13.69 10.17 4.10
C GLY A 28 12.22 9.76 4.19
N PRO A 29 11.30 10.73 4.28
CA PRO A 29 9.86 10.46 4.17
C PRO A 29 9.52 9.71 2.88
N THR A 30 8.55 8.81 2.98
CA THR A 30 8.03 8.09 1.81
C THR A 30 6.89 8.88 1.19
N THR A 31 7.07 9.28 -0.06
CA THR A 31 6.01 9.81 -0.89
C THR A 31 5.13 8.67 -1.37
N ILE A 32 3.82 8.76 -1.13
CA ILE A 32 2.80 7.80 -1.57
C ILE A 32 1.95 8.49 -2.63
N GLN A 33 2.07 8.05 -3.89
CA GLN A 33 1.28 8.56 -4.99
C GLN A 33 0.19 7.55 -5.35
N VAL A 34 -1.07 7.96 -5.19
CA VAL A 34 -2.26 7.14 -5.41
C VAL A 34 -2.99 7.65 -6.65
N SER A 35 -3.32 6.74 -7.56
CA SER A 35 -4.24 6.99 -8.67
C SER A 35 -5.08 5.74 -8.88
N LEU A 36 -6.33 5.77 -8.46
CA LEU A 36 -7.25 4.63 -8.50
C LEU A 36 -8.55 5.02 -9.20
N LYS A 37 -9.10 4.11 -9.99
CA LYS A 37 -10.37 4.24 -10.72
C LYS A 37 -11.22 2.99 -10.53
N ASN A 38 -12.49 3.09 -10.91
CA ASN A 38 -13.48 2.01 -10.80
C ASN A 38 -13.63 1.50 -9.36
N LEU A 39 -13.57 2.41 -8.38
CA LEU A 39 -13.80 2.10 -6.97
C LEU A 39 -15.29 1.81 -6.69
N ALA A 40 -16.18 2.15 -7.63
CA ALA A 40 -17.60 1.86 -7.63
C ALA A 40 -18.34 2.34 -6.37
N SER A 41 -17.79 3.34 -5.67
CA SER A 41 -18.30 3.87 -4.39
C SER A 41 -18.39 2.85 -3.24
N ILE A 42 -17.94 1.62 -3.45
CA ILE A 42 -17.96 0.52 -2.47
C ILE A 42 -16.58 0.27 -1.84
N ALA A 43 -15.52 0.85 -2.40
CA ALA A 43 -14.19 0.79 -1.81
C ALA A 43 -14.19 1.34 -0.37
N GLY A 44 -13.38 0.71 0.48
CA GLY A 44 -13.22 1.01 1.89
C GLY A 44 -11.81 1.50 2.18
N GLY A 45 -11.10 0.75 3.03
CA GLY A 45 -9.70 1.03 3.37
C GLY A 45 -8.72 0.39 2.39
N TYR A 46 -7.49 0.90 2.38
CA TYR A 46 -6.36 0.39 1.62
C TYR A 46 -5.11 0.36 2.50
N HIS A 47 -4.41 -0.77 2.47
CA HIS A 47 -3.38 -1.10 3.45
C HIS A 47 -2.21 -1.86 2.83
N VAL A 48 -1.05 -1.80 3.47
CA VAL A 48 0.08 -2.70 3.22
C VAL A 48 -0.03 -3.91 4.15
N HIS A 49 0.09 -5.11 3.60
CA HIS A 49 0.03 -6.39 4.32
C HIS A 49 1.42 -6.98 4.56
N VAL A 50 1.54 -7.95 5.48
CA VAL A 50 2.86 -8.49 5.86
C VAL A 50 3.54 -9.24 4.71
N LEU A 51 2.84 -10.13 3.99
CA LEU A 51 3.50 -10.99 3.00
C LEU A 51 3.49 -10.43 1.58
N PRO A 52 4.47 -10.83 0.74
CA PRO A 52 4.43 -10.59 -0.70
C PRO A 52 3.22 -11.25 -1.37
N LEU A 53 2.75 -10.62 -2.44
CA LEU A 53 1.66 -11.16 -3.25
C LEU A 53 2.14 -12.43 -3.95
N LYS A 54 1.31 -13.48 -3.95
CA LYS A 54 1.57 -14.75 -4.62
C LYS A 54 0.61 -14.96 -5.78
N PRO A 55 0.94 -14.50 -7.00
CA PRO A 55 0.14 -14.75 -8.18
C PRO A 55 -0.05 -16.26 -8.41
N GLY A 56 -1.29 -16.70 -8.62
CA GLY A 56 -1.62 -18.11 -8.85
C GLY A 56 -2.05 -18.91 -7.61
N SER A 57 -2.04 -18.30 -6.42
CA SER A 57 -2.76 -18.87 -5.28
C SER A 57 -4.28 -18.84 -5.50
N ALA A 58 -5.01 -19.73 -4.83
CA ALA A 58 -6.47 -19.81 -4.97
C ALA A 58 -7.18 -18.58 -4.40
N SER A 59 -6.58 -17.88 -3.42
CA SER A 59 -7.12 -16.66 -2.84
C SER A 59 -6.01 -15.64 -2.51
N PRO A 60 -5.40 -15.01 -3.54
CA PRO A 60 -4.18 -14.21 -3.39
C PRO A 60 -4.27 -13.01 -2.45
N CYS A 61 -5.49 -12.56 -2.13
CA CYS A 61 -5.75 -11.42 -1.26
C CYS A 61 -6.26 -11.83 0.13
N SER A 62 -6.32 -13.13 0.43
CA SER A 62 -6.81 -13.62 1.72
C SER A 62 -5.80 -13.41 2.84
N ASN A 63 -6.28 -13.27 4.08
CA ASN A 63 -5.41 -13.21 5.25
C ASN A 63 -4.50 -14.45 5.39
N ALA A 64 -4.87 -15.60 4.82
CA ALA A 64 -3.99 -16.77 4.81
C ALA A 64 -2.76 -16.58 3.91
N ASP A 65 -2.93 -15.88 2.78
CA ASP A 65 -1.88 -15.69 1.78
C ASP A 65 -1.05 -14.41 1.99
N ILE A 66 -1.68 -13.33 2.48
CA ILE A 66 -1.01 -12.02 2.67
C ILE A 66 -0.81 -11.61 4.14
N LEU A 67 -1.40 -12.36 5.09
CA LEU A 67 -1.50 -12.03 6.52
C LEU A 67 -2.24 -10.72 6.78
N GLY A 68 -2.26 -10.27 8.03
CA GLY A 68 -2.87 -9.00 8.43
C GLY A 68 -2.11 -7.77 7.93
N HIS A 69 -2.49 -6.61 8.44
CA HIS A 69 -1.82 -5.36 8.16
C HIS A 69 -0.35 -5.42 8.60
N PHE A 70 0.50 -4.69 7.89
CA PHE A 70 1.89 -4.58 8.25
C PHE A 70 2.04 -3.66 9.48
N ASN A 71 2.23 -4.29 10.64
CA ASN A 71 2.34 -3.63 11.94
C ASN A 71 3.59 -4.13 12.70
N PRO A 72 4.80 -3.79 12.22
CA PRO A 72 6.05 -4.29 12.78
C PRO A 72 6.35 -3.75 14.19
N LEU A 73 5.71 -2.63 14.58
CA LEU A 73 5.88 -2.01 15.89
C LEU A 73 4.83 -2.47 16.91
N ALA A 74 3.97 -3.43 16.53
CA ALA A 74 2.87 -3.91 17.36
C ALA A 74 1.99 -2.77 17.91
N TRP A 75 1.72 -1.76 17.08
CA TRP A 75 0.84 -0.65 17.42
C TRP A 75 -0.53 -1.18 17.81
N ASN A 76 -1.06 -0.70 18.94
CA ASN A 76 -2.40 -1.04 19.35
C ASN A 76 -3.42 -0.25 18.53
N VAL A 77 -4.05 -0.92 17.56
CA VAL A 77 -5.02 -0.32 16.64
C VAL A 77 -6.22 0.34 17.33
N SER A 78 -6.56 -0.04 18.56
CA SER A 78 -7.63 0.60 19.33
C SER A 78 -7.27 2.02 19.78
N ASN A 79 -5.99 2.39 19.74
CA ASN A 79 -5.52 3.74 20.06
C ASN A 79 -5.47 4.65 18.82
N SER A 80 -5.64 4.09 17.62
CA SER A 80 -5.63 4.87 16.39
C SER A 80 -6.81 5.85 16.35
N PRO A 81 -6.59 7.14 16.06
CA PRO A 81 -7.68 8.08 15.84
C PRO A 81 -8.52 7.71 14.62
N SER A 82 -9.66 8.38 14.43
CA SER A 82 -10.44 8.25 13.20
C SER A 82 -9.59 8.50 11.94
N PRO A 83 -9.88 7.84 10.82
CA PRO A 83 -9.11 7.99 9.58
C PRO A 83 -8.91 9.46 9.16
N GLY A 84 -7.66 9.86 8.91
CA GLY A 84 -7.27 11.20 8.47
C GLY A 84 -7.28 12.28 9.56
N VAL A 85 -7.41 11.91 10.84
CA VAL A 85 -7.48 12.86 11.97
C VAL A 85 -6.17 12.92 12.76
N GLY A 86 -5.51 11.77 12.94
CA GLY A 86 -4.28 11.67 13.72
C GLY A 86 -3.02 12.08 12.95
N THR A 87 -1.90 12.06 13.65
CA THR A 87 -0.57 12.11 13.02
C THR A 87 -0.16 10.72 12.52
N VAL A 88 0.70 10.64 11.51
CA VAL A 88 1.00 9.38 10.81
C VAL A 88 1.59 8.29 11.72
N ASP A 89 2.24 8.68 12.81
CA ASP A 89 2.83 7.79 13.83
C ASP A 89 1.81 7.17 14.79
N GLN A 90 0.54 7.61 14.74
CA GLN A 90 -0.57 7.08 15.56
C GLN A 90 -1.32 5.92 14.89
N TYR A 91 -0.75 5.33 13.85
CA TYR A 91 -1.35 4.25 13.06
C TYR A 91 -0.35 3.13 12.80
N GLU A 92 -0.84 1.96 12.38
CA GLU A 92 0.03 0.88 11.91
C GLU A 92 0.87 1.37 10.72
N VAL A 93 2.11 0.87 10.59
CA VAL A 93 3.00 1.27 9.49
C VAL A 93 2.31 1.11 8.14
N GLY A 94 1.57 0.02 7.94
CA GLY A 94 0.84 -0.28 6.71
C GLY A 94 -0.56 0.34 6.57
N ASP A 95 -1.07 1.10 7.55
CA ASP A 95 -2.44 1.64 7.52
C ASP A 95 -2.52 2.99 6.79
N ILE A 96 -2.59 2.95 5.46
CA ILE A 96 -2.64 4.17 4.62
C ILE A 96 -3.97 4.90 4.81
N SER A 97 -5.08 4.17 4.94
CA SER A 97 -6.40 4.75 5.14
C SER A 97 -6.59 5.41 6.49
N GLY A 98 -6.07 4.81 7.57
CA GLY A 98 -6.04 5.43 8.89
C GLY A 98 -5.30 6.78 8.84
N LYS A 99 -4.14 6.83 8.18
CA LYS A 99 -3.30 8.03 8.10
C LYS A 99 -3.88 9.12 7.20
N PHE A 100 -4.40 8.77 6.03
CA PHE A 100 -4.71 9.75 4.96
C PHE A 100 -6.19 9.76 4.52
N GLY A 101 -7.04 8.99 5.21
CA GLY A 101 -8.48 8.90 4.96
C GLY A 101 -8.90 7.78 4.03
N MET A 102 -10.20 7.50 4.05
CA MET A 102 -10.82 6.35 3.37
C MET A 102 -11.09 6.59 1.88
N LEU A 103 -11.25 5.51 1.12
CA LEU A 103 -11.72 5.53 -0.28
C LEU A 103 -13.26 5.46 -0.41
N THR A 104 -13.98 5.50 0.72
CA THR A 104 -15.44 5.36 0.74
C THR A 104 -16.14 6.43 -0.07
N LEU A 105 -17.19 6.03 -0.81
CA LEU A 105 -18.01 6.91 -1.66
C LEU A 105 -17.26 7.55 -2.83
N LYS A 106 -16.06 7.05 -3.15
CA LYS A 106 -15.28 7.49 -4.31
C LYS A 106 -15.41 6.48 -5.43
N ASP A 107 -15.48 6.97 -6.66
CA ASP A 107 -15.29 6.15 -7.87
C ASP A 107 -13.88 6.29 -8.43
N ILE A 108 -13.32 7.50 -8.31
CA ILE A 108 -11.95 7.85 -8.67
C ILE A 108 -11.28 8.49 -7.45
N TYR A 109 -10.00 8.18 -7.24
CA TYR A 109 -9.19 8.83 -6.22
C TYR A 109 -7.77 9.08 -6.71
N GLU A 110 -7.33 10.33 -6.58
CA GLU A 110 -5.96 10.74 -6.83
C GLU A 110 -5.43 11.49 -5.60
N GLY A 111 -4.20 11.21 -5.20
CA GLY A 111 -3.61 11.82 -4.01
C GLY A 111 -2.09 11.62 -3.94
N VAL A 112 -1.42 12.55 -3.26
CA VAL A 112 0.00 12.46 -2.92
C VAL A 112 0.13 12.72 -1.43
N HIS A 113 0.77 11.79 -0.73
CA HIS A 113 0.96 11.84 0.72
C HIS A 113 2.42 11.66 1.09
N GLU A 114 2.82 12.18 2.25
CA GLU A 114 4.15 11.99 2.81
C GLU A 114 4.05 11.23 4.13
N ASP A 115 4.80 10.14 4.25
CA ASP A 115 4.80 9.28 5.43
C ASP A 115 6.24 8.96 5.91
N PRO A 116 6.77 9.71 6.89
CA PRO A 116 8.04 9.37 7.55
C PRO A 116 8.00 8.07 8.35
N SER A 117 6.83 7.52 8.66
CA SER A 117 6.68 6.27 9.42
C SER A 117 6.64 5.01 8.53
N MET A 118 6.76 5.15 7.20
CA MET A 118 6.63 4.05 6.24
C MET A 118 7.90 3.85 5.40
N PRO A 119 8.96 3.23 5.95
CA PRO A 119 10.26 3.20 5.27
C PRO A 119 10.29 2.28 4.02
N LEU A 120 11.06 2.65 2.99
CA LEU A 120 11.33 1.80 1.81
C LEU A 120 12.68 1.06 1.87
N THR A 121 13.33 1.07 3.04
CA THR A 121 14.59 0.37 3.33
C THR A 121 14.61 -0.07 4.80
N GLY A 122 15.56 -0.94 5.17
CA GLY A 122 15.72 -1.40 6.55
C GLY A 122 14.73 -2.51 6.96
N PRO A 123 14.76 -2.92 8.25
CA PRO A 123 14.02 -4.10 8.72
C PRO A 123 12.49 -3.92 8.67
N TYR A 124 12.00 -2.68 8.73
CA TYR A 124 10.59 -2.35 8.64
C TYR A 124 10.15 -1.92 7.25
N SER A 125 10.94 -2.24 6.23
CA SER A 125 10.61 -1.86 4.86
C SER A 125 9.27 -2.44 4.41
N ILE A 126 8.47 -1.62 3.72
CA ILE A 126 7.26 -2.06 3.01
C ILE A 126 7.54 -2.63 1.62
N VAL A 127 8.79 -2.56 1.14
CA VAL A 127 9.14 -3.03 -0.20
C VAL A 127 8.94 -4.54 -0.30
N GLY A 128 8.33 -4.97 -1.40
CA GLY A 128 8.04 -6.39 -1.65
C GLY A 128 6.77 -6.91 -0.99
N ARG A 129 6.05 -6.06 -0.25
CA ARG A 129 4.78 -6.42 0.39
C ARG A 129 3.58 -6.19 -0.52
N THR A 130 2.43 -6.71 -0.09
CA THR A 130 1.16 -6.60 -0.81
C THR A 130 0.41 -5.35 -0.39
N ILE A 131 -0.24 -4.70 -1.35
CA ILE A 131 -1.21 -3.63 -1.11
C ILE A 131 -2.59 -4.20 -1.34
N SER A 132 -3.53 -3.88 -0.47
CA SER A 132 -4.93 -4.25 -0.62
C SER A 132 -5.81 -3.01 -0.66
N VAL A 133 -6.96 -3.14 -1.32
CA VAL A 133 -8.13 -2.27 -1.20
C VAL A 133 -9.30 -3.16 -0.81
N GLY A 134 -9.83 -2.95 0.39
CA GLY A 134 -11.00 -3.64 0.88
C GLY A 134 -12.30 -2.95 0.45
N CYS A 135 -13.40 -3.68 0.44
CA CYS A 135 -14.75 -3.15 0.23
C CYS A 135 -15.45 -2.88 1.56
N LYS A 136 -16.12 -1.72 1.65
CA LYS A 136 -16.87 -1.27 2.82
C LYS A 136 -18.08 -2.15 3.15
N VAL A 137 -18.74 -2.71 2.12
CA VAL A 137 -20.07 -3.34 2.27
C VAL A 137 -19.99 -4.83 2.55
N LEU A 138 -18.98 -5.52 2.03
CA LEU A 138 -18.95 -6.99 2.04
C LEU A 138 -17.91 -7.59 3.00
N HIS A 139 -17.02 -6.78 3.62
CA HIS A 139 -15.90 -7.19 4.49
C HIS A 139 -14.95 -8.29 3.95
N SER A 140 -15.21 -8.81 2.75
CA SER A 140 -14.56 -10.00 2.16
C SER A 140 -14.15 -9.78 0.69
N TYR A 141 -14.59 -8.66 0.10
CA TYR A 141 -14.22 -8.27 -1.25
C TYR A 141 -12.94 -7.42 -1.16
N ILE A 142 -11.80 -8.07 -1.35
CA ILE A 142 -10.48 -7.44 -1.27
C ILE A 142 -9.83 -7.59 -2.64
N GLN A 143 -9.46 -6.47 -3.23
CA GLN A 143 -8.54 -6.46 -4.35
C GLN A 143 -7.13 -6.18 -3.84
N CYS A 144 -6.14 -6.87 -4.38
CA CYS A 144 -4.76 -6.71 -3.97
C CYS A 144 -3.80 -6.67 -5.14
N VAL A 145 -2.69 -5.99 -4.93
CA VAL A 145 -1.68 -5.72 -5.95
C VAL A 145 -0.30 -5.69 -5.29
N LYS A 146 0.75 -5.99 -6.06
CA LYS A 146 2.13 -5.82 -5.59
C LYS A 146 2.42 -4.34 -5.37
N GLY A 147 3.01 -3.98 -4.23
CA GLY A 147 3.45 -2.61 -4.01
C GLY A 147 4.61 -2.22 -4.91
N LEU A 148 4.48 -1.10 -5.61
CA LEU A 148 5.50 -0.57 -6.51
C LEU A 148 6.37 0.44 -5.78
N LYS A 149 7.63 0.06 -5.51
CA LYS A 149 8.69 1.04 -5.26
C LYS A 149 9.04 1.69 -6.59
N LYS A 150 8.79 2.98 -6.73
CA LYS A 150 9.39 3.79 -7.79
C LYS A 150 10.83 4.06 -7.37
N LEU A 151 11.78 3.55 -8.15
CA LEU A 151 13.18 3.89 -7.98
C LEU A 151 13.37 5.30 -8.55
N GLU A 152 13.44 6.30 -7.69
CA GLU A 152 13.98 7.60 -8.08
C GLU A 152 15.50 7.47 -7.96
N ILE A 153 16.16 7.36 -9.12
CA ILE A 153 17.60 7.52 -9.19
C ILE A 153 17.84 8.99 -8.84
N SER A 154 18.22 9.25 -7.59
CA SER A 154 18.82 10.52 -7.23
C SER A 154 20.11 10.61 -8.04
N ASP A 155 20.14 11.50 -9.03
CA ASP A 155 21.36 11.88 -9.73
C ASP A 155 22.30 12.54 -8.72
N ASN A 156 23.06 11.71 -8.01
CA ASN A 156 24.38 12.06 -7.51
C ASN A 156 25.19 10.80 -7.17
N CYS A 157 26.06 10.49 -8.14
CA CYS A 157 27.35 9.81 -8.01
C CYS A 157 27.38 8.30 -7.73
N SER A 158 27.75 7.59 -8.80
CA SER A 158 28.68 6.45 -8.87
C SER A 158 28.28 5.13 -8.21
N GLY A 159 27.89 4.19 -9.08
CA GLY A 159 28.28 2.78 -8.99
C GLY A 159 27.47 1.92 -8.03
N ILE A 160 26.42 1.28 -8.56
CA ILE A 160 25.83 0.12 -7.90
C ILE A 160 25.79 -1.03 -8.91
N HIS A 161 26.65 -2.01 -8.67
CA HIS A 161 26.55 -3.35 -9.23
C HIS A 161 25.29 -4.03 -8.66
N LEU A 162 24.45 -4.55 -9.55
CA LEU A 162 23.30 -5.37 -9.20
C LEU A 162 23.76 -6.84 -9.10
N TYR A 163 23.53 -7.46 -7.95
CA TYR A 163 23.30 -8.91 -7.84
C TYR A 163 21.89 -9.12 -7.33
#